data_AF-A0AAT9QJ98-F1
#
_entry.id   AF-A0AAT9QJ98-F1
#
_cell.length_a   1.000
_cell.length_b   1.000
_cell.length_c   1.000
_cell.angle_alpha   90.00
_cell.angle_beta   90.00
_cell.angle_gamma   90.00
#
_symmetry.space_group_name_H-M   'P 1'
#
loop_
_entity.id
_entity.type
_entity.pdbx_description
1 polymer ?
#
loop_
_entity_poly.entity_id
_entity_poly.type
_entity_poly.pdbx_seq_one_letter_code
_entity_poly.pdbx_strand_id
1 'polypeptide(L)'
;MEQDLVNTEWRVKDQYSERRFGWGEVIDHDGDKVVILGSRWGSLPDRGQLIPHIGPDEIAIGRQREAVIAVKNGAAARPELRELLLRPEGAKEPRPAAITNWSRNLDSSKKEAVSKAIGASDLFLVQGPPGTGKTSFIAELVEQTLLAKPDARILIASQTNVAVDNALEKLDAGGFSNLVRLTSADVTRVSNSVRHLLLEAQMKRWAQLVRKRAEAQLGARAEAAGIPSAHLRAALALQQFVGTVNEITMLQSRALIDDQKETEETELTTALGSSESTSSVQERVDALIDLRDELVDEAQSLLASDLTLSHNMTSQDALNAVELLVGDGDAERALLARLRLQGQWLQRIASDERLATTFLDQTSVIAGTCTGFLRHPAVRHLDIDLCIVDEASRATLTEALVPVSRANRWVFVGDTKQLPPTDEELLRSREPPD
;
A
#
# COMPACT_ATOMS: atom_id res chain seq x y z
N MET A 1 -9.60 -28.09 -31.36
CA MET A 1 -9.32 -26.66 -31.57
C MET A 1 -7.95 -26.41 -31.01
N GLU A 2 -6.93 -26.30 -31.85
CA GLU A 2 -5.66 -25.71 -31.44
C GLU A 2 -5.99 -24.27 -31.01
N GLN A 3 -5.86 -23.98 -29.72
CA GLN A 3 -5.93 -22.61 -29.24
C GLN A 3 -4.65 -21.94 -29.73
N ASP A 4 -4.79 -20.92 -30.57
CA ASP A 4 -3.66 -20.09 -30.96
C ASP A 4 -3.15 -19.37 -29.70
N LEU A 5 -1.91 -19.68 -29.31
CA LEU A 5 -1.29 -19.15 -28.11
C LEU A 5 -0.56 -17.82 -28.38
N VAL A 6 -0.38 -17.43 -29.64
CA VAL A 6 0.40 -16.20 -29.97
C VAL A 6 -0.26 -14.95 -29.39
N ASN A 7 0.54 -14.03 -28.86
CA ASN A 7 0.14 -12.80 -28.16
C ASN A 7 -0.61 -13.02 -26.84
N THR A 8 -0.42 -14.17 -26.19
CA THR A 8 -0.91 -14.41 -24.83
C THR A 8 0.24 -14.55 -23.85
N GLU A 9 0.05 -14.13 -22.60
CA GLU A 9 1.09 -14.23 -21.57
C GLU A 9 1.00 -15.55 -20.82
N TRP A 10 2.14 -16.21 -20.67
CA TRP A 10 2.26 -17.51 -20.01
C TRP A 10 3.44 -17.56 -19.07
N ARG A 11 3.37 -18.48 -18.11
CA ARG A 11 4.47 -18.78 -17.18
C ARG A 11 4.64 -20.26 -16.96
N VAL A 12 5.85 -20.62 -16.52
CA VAL A 12 6.17 -22.01 -16.19
C VAL A 12 5.86 -22.24 -14.71
N LYS A 13 5.13 -23.32 -14.43
CA LYS A 13 4.94 -23.85 -13.08
C LYS A 13 5.63 -25.21 -13.02
N ASP A 14 6.36 -25.49 -11.96
CA ASP A 14 6.96 -26.80 -11.78
C ASP A 14 5.90 -27.92 -11.71
N GLN A 15 6.27 -29.12 -12.12
CA GLN A 15 5.33 -30.24 -12.19
C GLN A 15 4.98 -30.82 -10.81
N TYR A 16 5.91 -30.76 -9.86
CA TYR A 16 5.78 -31.41 -8.55
C TYR A 16 5.63 -30.40 -7.41
N SER A 17 6.09 -29.18 -7.60
CA SER A 17 5.93 -28.05 -6.69
C SER A 17 5.00 -26.99 -7.27
N GLU A 18 4.33 -26.23 -6.40
CA GLU A 18 3.52 -25.07 -6.81
C GLU A 18 4.38 -23.85 -7.21
N ARG A 19 5.71 -24.03 -7.31
CA ARG A 19 6.67 -22.97 -7.63
C ARG A 19 6.51 -22.49 -9.07
N ARG A 20 6.54 -21.17 -9.26
CA ARG A 20 6.33 -20.50 -10.55
C ARG A 20 7.62 -19.83 -11.00
N PHE A 21 7.91 -19.90 -12.29
CA PHE A 21 9.16 -19.46 -12.91
C PHE A 21 8.89 -18.56 -14.09
N GLY A 22 9.52 -17.37 -14.06
CA GLY A 22 9.41 -16.37 -15.12
C GLY A 22 7.96 -16.07 -15.52
N TRP A 23 7.84 -15.32 -16.59
CA TRP A 23 6.64 -15.19 -17.43
C TRP A 23 7.06 -14.44 -18.69
N GLY A 24 6.24 -14.53 -19.73
CA GLY A 24 6.43 -13.74 -20.93
C GLY A 24 5.31 -13.94 -21.93
N GLU A 25 5.39 -13.21 -23.02
CA GLU A 25 4.45 -13.28 -24.14
C GLU A 25 4.85 -14.43 -25.08
N VAL A 26 3.88 -15.26 -25.46
CA VAL A 26 4.09 -16.28 -26.50
C VAL A 26 4.18 -15.57 -27.84
N ILE A 27 5.33 -15.66 -28.49
CA ILE A 27 5.60 -15.06 -29.81
C ILE A 27 5.49 -16.07 -30.94
N ASP A 28 5.57 -17.36 -30.64
CA ASP A 28 5.48 -18.44 -31.63
C ASP A 28 5.10 -19.77 -30.96
N HIS A 29 4.43 -20.66 -31.69
CA HIS A 29 4.22 -22.05 -31.29
C HIS A 29 4.09 -22.96 -32.52
N ASP A 30 4.66 -24.16 -32.43
CA ASP A 30 4.54 -25.21 -33.43
C ASP A 30 4.45 -26.54 -32.68
N GLY A 31 3.27 -27.18 -32.65
CA GLY A 31 3.00 -28.54 -32.16
C GLY A 31 3.63 -28.96 -30.83
N ASP A 32 4.95 -29.17 -30.81
CA ASP A 32 5.78 -29.58 -29.68
C ASP A 32 6.56 -28.43 -28.99
N LYS A 33 6.51 -27.21 -29.53
CA LYS A 33 7.31 -26.06 -29.09
C LYS A 33 6.47 -24.81 -28.91
N VAL A 34 6.80 -24.04 -27.87
CA VAL A 34 6.26 -22.70 -27.61
C VAL A 34 7.45 -21.77 -27.33
N VAL A 35 7.50 -20.62 -28.00
CA VAL A 35 8.54 -19.60 -27.82
C VAL A 35 7.95 -18.45 -27.02
N ILE A 36 8.54 -18.17 -25.85
CA ILE A 36 8.06 -17.14 -24.92
C ILE A 36 9.12 -16.05 -24.77
N LEU A 37 8.76 -14.81 -25.07
CA LEU A 37 9.59 -13.63 -24.88
C LEU A 37 9.24 -12.97 -23.54
N GLY A 38 10.19 -12.93 -22.60
CA GLY A 38 9.96 -12.41 -21.25
C GLY A 38 11.22 -11.80 -20.63
N SER A 39 11.04 -10.99 -19.59
CA SER A 39 12.15 -10.36 -18.88
C SER A 39 12.60 -11.22 -17.68
N ARG A 40 13.89 -11.61 -17.70
CA ARG A 40 14.60 -12.45 -16.70
C ARG A 40 13.94 -13.81 -16.41
N TRP A 41 14.36 -14.82 -17.17
CA TRP A 41 14.17 -16.22 -16.83
C TRP A 41 15.29 -16.68 -15.89
N GLY A 42 14.94 -17.22 -14.72
CA GLY A 42 15.87 -17.96 -13.87
C GLY A 42 16.14 -19.37 -14.42
N SER A 43 16.79 -20.23 -13.64
CA SER A 43 16.89 -21.65 -13.97
C SER A 43 15.50 -22.27 -14.01
N LEU A 44 15.06 -22.68 -15.20
CA LEU A 44 13.80 -23.39 -15.40
C LEU A 44 13.92 -24.84 -14.92
N PRO A 45 12.83 -25.45 -14.41
CA PRO A 45 12.81 -26.87 -14.07
C PRO A 45 12.87 -27.74 -15.34
N ASP A 46 13.43 -28.95 -15.22
CA ASP A 46 13.49 -29.93 -16.32
C ASP A 46 12.10 -30.40 -16.77
N ARG A 47 11.08 -30.28 -15.91
CA ARG A 47 9.68 -30.58 -16.22
C ARG A 47 8.76 -29.57 -15.55
N GLY A 48 7.80 -29.05 -16.31
CA GLY A 48 6.81 -28.10 -15.81
C GLY A 48 5.56 -28.07 -16.68
N GLN A 49 4.61 -27.24 -16.26
CA GLN A 49 3.39 -26.95 -16.99
C GLN A 49 3.40 -25.46 -17.38
N LEU A 50 2.99 -25.18 -18.62
CA LEU A 50 2.64 -23.83 -19.01
C LEU A 50 1.26 -23.51 -18.47
N ILE A 51 1.16 -22.43 -17.71
CA ILE A 51 -0.12 -21.88 -17.23
C ILE A 51 -0.26 -20.44 -17.70
N PRO A 52 -1.49 -19.96 -17.98
CA PRO A 52 -1.71 -18.56 -18.34
C PRO A 52 -1.15 -17.64 -17.26
N HIS A 53 -0.36 -16.65 -17.66
CA HIS A 53 0.07 -15.59 -16.78
C HIS A 53 -0.93 -14.45 -16.89
N ILE A 54 -1.76 -14.28 -15.86
CA ILE A 54 -2.79 -13.23 -15.82
C ILE A 54 -2.23 -11.94 -15.19
N GLY A 55 -0.91 -11.85 -14.99
CA GLY A 55 -0.25 -10.64 -14.50
C GLY A 55 -0.76 -10.14 -13.13
N PRO A 56 -0.81 -8.80 -12.94
CA PRO A 56 -1.36 -8.16 -11.73
C PRO A 56 -2.80 -8.56 -11.42
N ASP A 57 -3.56 -9.03 -12.41
CA ASP A 57 -4.95 -9.43 -12.23
C ASP A 57 -5.07 -10.73 -11.44
N GLU A 58 -4.05 -11.60 -11.42
CA GLU A 58 -4.07 -12.80 -10.57
C GLU A 58 -4.11 -12.42 -9.07
N ILE A 59 -3.37 -11.39 -8.67
CA ILE A 59 -3.39 -10.87 -7.30
C ILE A 59 -4.74 -10.22 -7.01
N ALA A 60 -5.30 -9.46 -7.96
CA ALA A 60 -6.61 -8.85 -7.81
C ALA A 60 -7.72 -9.91 -7.67
N ILE A 61 -7.72 -10.94 -8.51
CA ILE A 61 -8.63 -12.09 -8.47
C ILE A 61 -8.45 -12.87 -7.16
N GLY A 62 -7.21 -13.07 -6.70
CA GLY A 62 -6.91 -13.69 -5.41
C GLY A 62 -7.59 -12.96 -4.25
N ARG A 63 -7.46 -11.62 -4.21
CA ARG A 63 -8.12 -10.77 -3.19
C ARG A 63 -9.65 -10.87 -3.26
N GLN A 64 -10.22 -10.89 -4.47
CA GLN A 64 -11.65 -11.08 -4.67
C GLN A 64 -12.12 -12.44 -4.14
N ARG A 65 -11.38 -13.51 -4.45
CA ARG A 65 -11.68 -14.88 -3.98
C ARG A 65 -11.59 -14.97 -2.46
N GLU A 66 -10.55 -14.40 -1.85
CA GLU A 66 -10.40 -14.32 -0.39
C GLU A 66 -11.58 -13.59 0.26
N ALA A 67 -12.01 -12.46 -0.30
CA ALA A 67 -13.17 -11.72 0.20
C ALA A 67 -14.46 -12.53 0.12
N VAL A 68 -14.71 -13.22 -1.00
CA VAL A 68 -15.87 -14.11 -1.16
C VAL A 68 -15.84 -15.25 -0.15
N ILE A 69 -14.68 -15.88 0.07
CA ILE A 69 -14.52 -16.95 1.06
C ILE A 69 -14.77 -16.41 2.48
N ALA A 70 -14.22 -15.24 2.81
CA ALA A 70 -14.39 -14.60 4.11
C ALA A 70 -15.88 -14.32 4.39
N VAL A 71 -16.60 -13.74 3.44
CA VAL A 71 -18.04 -13.49 3.57
C VAL A 71 -18.82 -14.80 3.70
N LYS A 72 -18.54 -15.78 2.84
CA LYS A 72 -19.21 -17.09 2.87
C LYS A 72 -19.08 -17.77 4.23
N ASN A 73 -17.89 -17.69 4.83
CA ASN A 73 -17.56 -18.34 6.09
C ASN A 73 -17.88 -17.48 7.33
N GLY A 74 -18.44 -16.28 7.17
CA GLY A 74 -18.73 -15.37 8.29
C GLY A 74 -17.49 -14.76 8.94
N ALA A 75 -16.35 -14.76 8.23
CA ALA A 75 -15.07 -14.21 8.66
C ALA A 75 -14.80 -12.78 8.13
N ALA A 76 -15.80 -12.13 7.55
CA ALA A 76 -15.76 -10.70 7.25
C ALA A 76 -15.74 -9.89 8.56
N ALA A 77 -15.29 -8.63 8.50
CA ALA A 77 -15.24 -7.71 9.64
C ALA A 77 -16.58 -7.63 10.38
N ARG A 78 -17.68 -7.67 9.62
CA ARG A 78 -19.04 -7.84 10.11
C ARG A 78 -19.63 -9.18 9.64
N PRO A 79 -19.78 -10.18 10.52
CA PRO A 79 -20.30 -11.51 10.14
C PRO A 79 -21.69 -11.48 9.51
N GLU A 80 -22.55 -10.52 9.88
CA GLU A 80 -23.90 -10.36 9.34
C GLU A 80 -23.93 -9.91 7.87
N LEU A 81 -22.79 -9.49 7.30
CA LEU A 81 -22.70 -9.11 5.88
C LEU A 81 -23.26 -10.19 4.96
N ARG A 82 -23.00 -11.47 5.25
CA ARG A 82 -23.55 -12.59 4.46
C ARG A 82 -25.08 -12.60 4.48
N GLU A 83 -25.68 -12.44 5.65
CA GLU A 83 -27.14 -12.43 5.80
C GLU A 83 -27.73 -11.21 5.09
N LEU A 84 -27.12 -10.02 5.26
CA LEU A 84 -27.57 -8.78 4.63
C LEU A 84 -27.55 -8.83 3.09
N LEU A 85 -26.57 -9.53 2.50
CA LEU A 85 -26.50 -9.71 1.04
C LEU A 85 -27.51 -10.73 0.51
N LEU A 86 -27.80 -11.79 1.27
CA LEU A 86 -28.74 -12.85 0.86
C LEU A 86 -30.20 -12.52 1.20
N ARG A 87 -30.42 -11.68 2.22
CA ARG A 87 -31.73 -11.29 2.78
C ARG A 87 -31.72 -9.79 3.09
N PRO A 88 -31.68 -8.92 2.05
CA PRO A 88 -31.62 -7.47 2.23
C PRO A 88 -32.83 -6.89 2.98
N GLU A 89 -33.96 -7.60 3.02
CA GLU A 89 -35.14 -7.24 3.81
C GLU A 89 -34.89 -7.17 5.33
N GLY A 90 -33.80 -7.79 5.81
CA GLY A 90 -33.36 -7.71 7.20
C GLY A 90 -32.59 -6.43 7.54
N ALA A 91 -32.21 -5.61 6.54
CA ALA A 91 -31.48 -4.37 6.76
C ALA A 91 -32.36 -3.34 7.50
N LYS A 92 -31.78 -2.69 8.52
CA LYS A 92 -32.49 -1.69 9.32
C LYS A 92 -32.69 -0.41 8.53
N GLU A 93 -33.91 0.13 8.58
CA GLU A 93 -34.20 1.44 7.99
C GLU A 93 -33.39 2.54 8.70
N PRO A 94 -32.70 3.42 7.94
CA PRO A 94 -31.88 4.47 8.52
C PRO A 94 -32.72 5.51 9.24
N ARG A 95 -32.27 5.94 10.42
CA ARG A 95 -32.89 7.05 11.17
C ARG A 95 -32.11 8.33 10.92
N PRO A 96 -32.62 9.32 10.16
CA PRO A 96 -31.88 10.51 9.79
C PRO A 96 -31.23 11.20 11.00
N ALA A 97 -29.92 11.44 10.93
CA ALA A 97 -29.19 12.15 11.97
C ALA A 97 -29.41 13.67 11.85
N ALA A 98 -29.58 14.35 12.98
CA ALA A 98 -29.68 15.81 13.00
C ALA A 98 -28.29 16.43 12.77
N ILE A 99 -28.11 17.11 11.64
CA ILE A 99 -26.85 17.78 11.27
C ILE A 99 -27.07 19.29 11.27
N THR A 100 -26.37 19.99 12.13
CA THR A 100 -26.47 21.46 12.28
C THR A 100 -25.36 22.21 11.54
N ASN A 101 -24.16 21.64 11.50
CA ASN A 101 -22.98 22.28 10.92
C ASN A 101 -22.62 21.58 9.62
N TRP A 102 -22.76 22.28 8.49
CA TRP A 102 -22.42 21.77 7.17
C TRP A 102 -21.12 22.41 6.70
N SER A 103 -20.17 21.60 6.22
CA SER A 103 -18.91 22.12 5.70
C SER A 103 -19.05 22.62 4.26
N ARG A 104 -20.00 22.06 3.51
CA ARG A 104 -20.26 22.39 2.10
C ARG A 104 -21.66 22.92 1.89
N ASN A 105 -21.80 23.76 0.86
CA ASN A 105 -23.10 24.18 0.37
C ASN A 105 -23.72 23.07 -0.49
N LEU A 106 -24.54 22.23 0.14
CA LEU A 106 -25.27 21.13 -0.49
C LEU A 106 -26.74 21.47 -0.72
N ASP A 107 -27.33 20.95 -1.79
CA ASP A 107 -28.78 20.99 -2.00
C ASP A 107 -29.53 20.10 -0.98
N SER A 108 -30.85 20.28 -0.91
CA SER A 108 -31.70 19.58 0.05
C SER A 108 -31.66 18.06 -0.09
N SER A 109 -31.60 17.54 -1.31
CA SER A 109 -31.54 16.11 -1.59
C SER A 109 -30.24 15.50 -1.05
N LYS A 110 -29.10 16.16 -1.30
CA LYS A 110 -27.81 15.74 -0.74
C LYS A 110 -27.79 15.82 0.79
N LYS A 111 -28.33 16.88 1.39
CA LYS A 111 -28.40 17.01 2.85
C LYS A 111 -29.22 15.89 3.48
N GLU A 112 -30.36 15.57 2.89
CA GLU A 112 -31.18 14.44 3.32
C GLU A 112 -30.44 13.11 3.18
N ALA A 113 -29.76 12.89 2.05
CA ALA A 113 -28.95 11.70 1.84
C ALA A 113 -27.83 11.57 2.88
N VAL A 114 -27.10 12.65 3.21
CA VAL A 114 -26.05 12.62 4.24
C VAL A 114 -26.64 12.32 5.61
N SER A 115 -27.74 12.97 5.97
CA SER A 115 -28.44 12.74 7.24
C SER A 115 -28.88 11.27 7.40
N LYS A 116 -29.48 10.68 6.36
CA LYS A 116 -29.84 9.26 6.34
C LYS A 116 -28.61 8.35 6.36
N ALA A 117 -27.57 8.69 5.60
CA ALA A 117 -26.34 7.92 5.54
C ALA A 117 -25.64 7.87 6.91
N ILE A 118 -25.55 8.98 7.65
CA ILE A 118 -25.00 8.99 9.03
C ILE A 118 -25.89 8.15 9.97
N GLY A 119 -27.20 8.20 9.77
CA GLY A 119 -28.20 7.46 10.54
C GLY A 119 -28.33 5.97 10.25
N ALA A 120 -27.65 5.46 9.21
CA ALA A 120 -27.72 4.06 8.80
C ALA A 120 -26.77 3.19 9.64
N SER A 121 -27.28 2.09 10.22
CA SER A 121 -26.45 1.14 11.00
C SER A 121 -25.82 0.03 10.16
N ASP A 122 -26.39 -0.26 8.99
CA ASP A 122 -26.04 -1.44 8.19
C ASP A 122 -25.42 -1.00 6.85
N LEU A 123 -26.25 -0.95 5.81
CA LEU A 123 -25.90 -0.48 4.47
C LEU A 123 -26.79 0.71 4.10
N PHE A 124 -26.26 1.62 3.29
CA PHE A 124 -27.03 2.70 2.69
C PHE A 124 -26.68 2.85 1.22
N LEU A 125 -27.69 3.00 0.37
CA LEU A 125 -27.54 3.11 -1.08
C LEU A 125 -27.88 4.53 -1.52
N VAL A 126 -26.98 5.14 -2.29
CA VAL A 126 -27.14 6.49 -2.84
C VAL A 126 -27.10 6.42 -4.35
N GLN A 127 -28.22 6.74 -4.98
CA GLN A 127 -28.28 6.90 -6.43
C GLN A 127 -27.94 8.34 -6.81
N GLY A 128 -26.86 8.51 -7.58
CA GLY A 128 -26.38 9.81 -8.04
C GLY A 128 -26.15 9.86 -9.55
N PRO A 129 -27.05 10.47 -10.35
CA PRO A 129 -26.85 10.67 -11.78
C PRO A 129 -25.55 11.41 -12.16
N PRO A 130 -25.13 11.40 -13.44
CA PRO A 130 -23.95 12.16 -13.89
C PRO A 130 -24.06 13.65 -13.53
N GLY A 131 -22.95 14.27 -13.12
CA GLY A 131 -22.91 15.69 -12.80
C GLY A 131 -23.63 16.13 -11.51
N THR A 132 -24.26 15.22 -10.77
CA THR A 132 -25.03 15.57 -9.56
C THR A 132 -24.18 15.88 -8.33
N GLY A 133 -22.85 15.85 -8.42
CA GLY A 133 -21.96 16.18 -7.31
C GLY A 133 -21.81 15.07 -6.27
N LYS A 134 -21.78 13.80 -6.69
CA LYS A 134 -21.50 12.62 -5.84
C LYS A 134 -20.28 12.80 -4.94
N THR A 135 -19.19 13.34 -5.47
CA THR A 135 -17.95 13.61 -4.71
C THR A 135 -18.16 14.62 -3.58
N SER A 136 -19.08 15.58 -3.74
CA SER A 136 -19.42 16.52 -2.67
C SER A 136 -20.25 15.87 -1.57
N PHE A 137 -21.11 14.91 -1.94
CA PHE A 137 -21.81 14.06 -0.97
C PHE A 137 -20.82 13.18 -0.18
N ILE A 138 -19.89 12.50 -0.86
CA ILE A 138 -18.89 11.64 -0.22
C ILE A 138 -18.04 12.46 0.77
N ALA A 139 -17.54 13.61 0.34
CA ALA A 139 -16.68 14.44 1.16
C ALA A 139 -17.42 14.98 2.41
N GLU A 140 -18.69 15.39 2.27
CA GLU A 140 -19.49 15.78 3.42
C GLU A 140 -19.79 14.60 4.35
N LEU A 141 -20.13 13.43 3.81
CA LEU A 141 -20.38 12.23 4.60
C LEU A 141 -19.17 11.84 5.45
N VAL A 142 -17.97 11.92 4.88
CA VAL A 142 -16.70 11.66 5.59
C VAL A 142 -16.54 12.61 6.77
N GLU A 143 -16.65 13.92 6.54
CA GLU A 143 -16.49 14.91 7.59
C GLU A 143 -17.56 14.79 8.67
N GLN A 144 -18.83 14.59 8.30
CA GLN A 144 -19.91 14.39 9.27
C GLN A 144 -19.71 13.10 10.09
N THR A 145 -19.18 12.04 9.48
CA THR A 145 -18.85 10.79 10.20
C THR A 145 -17.76 11.05 11.23
N LEU A 146 -16.72 11.81 10.89
CA LEU A 146 -15.61 12.11 11.79
C LEU A 146 -15.97 13.16 12.85
N LEU A 147 -16.88 14.08 12.56
CA LEU A 147 -17.45 14.96 13.58
C LEU A 147 -18.27 14.17 14.61
N ALA A 148 -19.00 13.14 14.18
CA ALA A 148 -19.77 12.28 15.07
C ALA A 148 -18.91 11.26 15.83
N LYS A 149 -17.86 10.74 15.20
CA LYS A 149 -16.91 9.77 15.77
C LYS A 149 -15.48 10.11 15.31
N PRO A 150 -14.73 10.93 16.08
CA PRO A 150 -13.39 11.40 15.69
C PRO A 150 -12.37 10.30 15.43
N ASP A 151 -12.49 9.18 16.14
CA ASP A 151 -11.59 8.03 16.01
C ASP A 151 -12.05 7.04 14.92
N ALA A 152 -13.11 7.37 14.15
CA ALA A 152 -13.59 6.49 13.10
C ALA A 152 -12.57 6.37 11.96
N ARG A 153 -12.40 5.15 11.45
CA ARG A 153 -11.63 4.92 10.23
C ARG A 153 -12.55 4.71 9.04
N ILE A 154 -12.32 5.49 7.99
CA ILE A 154 -13.14 5.49 6.78
C ILE A 154 -12.31 5.02 5.60
N LEU A 155 -12.81 4.02 4.87
CA LEU A 155 -12.25 3.57 3.60
C LEU A 155 -13.10 4.11 2.44
N ILE A 156 -12.50 4.87 1.55
CA ILE A 156 -13.11 5.25 0.27
C ILE A 156 -12.57 4.32 -0.82
N ALA A 157 -13.44 3.49 -1.37
CA ALA A 157 -13.11 2.55 -2.43
C ALA A 157 -13.84 2.91 -3.72
N SER A 158 -13.20 2.69 -4.87
CA SER A 158 -13.87 2.80 -6.18
C SER A 158 -13.26 1.84 -7.19
N GLN A 159 -13.92 1.64 -8.33
CA GLN A 159 -13.38 0.83 -9.41
C GLN A 159 -12.15 1.50 -10.05
N THR A 160 -12.17 2.83 -10.22
CA THR A 160 -11.14 3.56 -10.97
C THR A 160 -10.28 4.45 -10.08
N ASN A 161 -9.00 4.62 -10.42
CA ASN A 161 -8.11 5.57 -9.72
C ASN A 161 -8.65 7.00 -9.80
N VAL A 162 -9.23 7.39 -10.94
CA VAL A 162 -9.76 8.74 -11.17
C VAL A 162 -10.88 9.08 -10.16
N ALA A 163 -11.81 8.15 -9.91
CA ALA A 163 -12.87 8.38 -8.94
C ALA A 163 -12.35 8.52 -7.50
N VAL A 164 -11.38 7.68 -7.12
CA VAL A 164 -10.70 7.78 -5.81
C VAL A 164 -10.02 9.14 -5.66
N ASP A 165 -9.25 9.55 -6.66
CA ASP A 165 -8.49 10.80 -6.65
C ASP A 165 -9.42 12.02 -6.57
N ASN A 166 -10.54 12.02 -7.30
CA ASN A 166 -11.55 13.08 -7.25
C ASN A 166 -12.20 13.21 -5.85
N ALA A 167 -12.44 12.08 -5.17
CA ALA A 167 -12.99 12.09 -3.82
C ALA A 167 -11.98 12.68 -2.81
N LEU A 168 -10.71 12.27 -2.91
CA LEU A 168 -9.64 12.80 -2.07
C LEU A 168 -9.35 14.27 -2.32
N GLU A 169 -9.30 14.71 -3.58
CA GLU A 169 -9.09 16.11 -3.93
C GLU A 169 -10.17 17.01 -3.31
N LYS A 170 -11.42 16.52 -3.23
CA LYS A 170 -12.52 17.24 -2.58
C LYS A 170 -12.40 17.35 -1.06
N LEU A 171 -11.79 16.36 -0.41
CA LEU A 171 -11.50 16.36 1.02
C LEU A 171 -10.29 17.25 1.32
N ASP A 172 -9.23 17.10 0.56
CA ASP A 172 -7.99 17.86 0.68
C ASP A 172 -8.23 19.37 0.47
N ALA A 173 -8.98 19.73 -0.58
CA ALA A 173 -9.40 21.12 -0.82
C ALA A 173 -10.32 21.67 0.29
N GLY A 174 -10.98 20.80 1.05
CA GLY A 174 -11.75 21.17 2.25
C GLY A 174 -10.90 21.46 3.48
N GLY A 175 -9.57 21.29 3.39
CA GLY A 175 -8.64 21.43 4.50
C GLY A 175 -8.60 20.22 5.43
N PHE A 176 -9.15 19.09 5.00
CA PHE A 176 -9.16 17.88 5.80
C PHE A 176 -7.76 17.22 5.81
N SER A 177 -7.19 17.04 7.00
CA SER A 177 -5.91 16.38 7.22
C SER A 177 -6.09 14.89 7.55
N ASN A 178 -5.03 14.07 7.46
CA ASN A 178 -5.05 12.62 7.74
C ASN A 178 -5.77 11.79 6.66
N LEU A 179 -5.48 12.13 5.39
CA LEU A 179 -5.86 11.37 4.20
C LEU A 179 -4.68 10.54 3.71
N VAL A 180 -4.90 9.27 3.40
CA VAL A 180 -3.90 8.40 2.76
C VAL A 180 -4.46 7.79 1.48
N ARG A 181 -3.74 7.99 0.37
CA ARG A 181 -3.97 7.33 -0.91
C ARG A 181 -3.14 6.05 -1.00
N LEU A 182 -3.79 4.92 -1.24
CA LEU A 182 -3.18 3.61 -1.46
C LEU A 182 -3.40 3.13 -2.89
N THR A 183 -2.34 2.97 -3.66
CA THR A 183 -2.42 2.60 -5.08
C THR A 183 -1.62 1.33 -5.39
N SER A 184 -1.90 0.72 -6.55
CA SER A 184 -0.93 -0.17 -7.18
C SER A 184 0.30 0.64 -7.60
N ALA A 185 1.45 -0.02 -7.75
CA ALA A 185 2.80 0.56 -7.87
C ALA A 185 2.95 1.75 -8.85
N ASP A 186 2.06 1.82 -9.83
CA ASP A 186 2.10 2.80 -10.90
C ASP A 186 1.54 4.16 -10.46
N VAL A 187 2.42 5.00 -9.93
CA VAL A 187 2.14 6.40 -9.54
C VAL A 187 1.66 7.24 -10.72
N THR A 188 1.91 6.85 -11.97
CA THR A 188 1.47 7.61 -13.15
C THR A 188 -0.06 7.61 -13.30
N ARG A 189 -0.74 6.60 -12.75
CA ARG A 189 -2.21 6.48 -12.71
C ARG A 189 -2.88 7.35 -11.65
N VAL A 190 -2.09 8.04 -10.82
CA VAL A 190 -2.57 8.91 -9.74
C VAL A 190 -2.42 10.37 -10.17
N SER A 191 -3.50 11.13 -10.01
CA SER A 191 -3.53 12.56 -10.30
C SER A 191 -2.48 13.32 -9.50
N ASN A 192 -1.80 14.27 -10.16
CA ASN A 192 -0.76 15.10 -9.54
C ASN A 192 -1.24 15.83 -8.28
N SER A 193 -2.51 16.26 -8.24
CA SER A 193 -3.06 17.00 -7.10
C SER A 193 -3.07 16.18 -5.82
N VAL A 194 -3.23 14.85 -5.89
CA VAL A 194 -3.32 13.96 -4.73
C VAL A 194 -2.09 13.08 -4.52
N ARG A 195 -1.05 13.18 -5.37
CA ARG A 195 0.20 12.41 -5.19
C ARG A 195 0.88 12.63 -3.85
N HIS A 196 0.71 13.82 -3.28
CA HIS A 196 1.24 14.14 -1.96
C HIS A 196 0.52 13.41 -0.80
N LEU A 197 -0.63 12.79 -1.08
CA LEU A 197 -1.39 11.94 -0.16
C LEU A 197 -1.00 10.46 -0.25
N LEU A 198 -0.14 10.08 -1.20
CA LEU A 198 0.37 8.70 -1.29
C LEU A 198 1.11 8.33 0.00
N LEU A 199 0.88 7.11 0.48
CA LEU A 199 1.50 6.60 1.70
C LEU A 199 3.04 6.75 1.63
N GLU A 200 3.65 6.36 0.52
CA GLU A 200 5.10 6.44 0.30
C GLU A 200 5.59 7.90 0.32
N ALA A 201 4.83 8.82 -0.28
CA ALA A 201 5.17 10.24 -0.30
C ALA A 201 5.06 10.88 1.10
N GLN A 202 4.03 10.50 1.86
CA GLN A 202 3.84 10.97 3.22
C GLN A 202 4.86 10.37 4.19
N MET A 203 5.17 9.08 4.07
CA MET A 203 6.23 8.42 4.84
C MET A 203 7.58 9.06 4.56
N LYS A 204 7.93 9.32 3.29
CA LYS A 204 9.16 10.03 2.93
C LYS A 204 9.22 11.42 3.56
N ARG A 205 8.12 12.18 3.52
CA ARG A 205 8.02 13.51 4.15
C ARG A 205 8.15 13.43 5.67
N TRP A 206 7.50 12.44 6.29
CA TRP A 206 7.57 12.19 7.72
C TRP A 206 9.00 11.85 8.14
N ALA A 207 9.69 10.97 7.42
CA ALA A 207 11.09 10.63 7.61
C ALA A 207 12.00 11.87 7.55
N GLN A 208 11.82 12.71 6.53
CA GLN A 208 12.55 13.97 6.38
C GLN A 208 12.30 14.94 7.54
N LEU A 209 11.06 15.03 8.02
CA LEU A 209 10.71 15.88 9.17
C LEU A 209 11.36 15.39 10.45
N VAL A 210 11.34 14.07 10.70
CA VAL A 210 12.01 13.45 11.84
C VAL A 210 13.51 13.74 11.77
N ARG A 211 14.15 13.51 10.61
CA ARG A 211 15.57 13.83 10.38
C ARG A 211 15.89 15.28 10.68
N LYS A 212 15.15 16.22 10.09
CA LYS A 212 15.36 17.66 10.30
C LYS A 212 15.26 18.06 11.78
N ARG A 213 14.25 17.55 12.50
CA ARG A 213 14.08 17.82 13.94
C ARG A 213 15.23 17.23 14.75
N ALA A 214 15.64 16.03 14.40
CA ALA A 214 16.67 15.32 15.10
C ALA A 214 18.06 15.96 14.86
N GLU A 215 18.34 16.45 13.65
CA GLU A 215 19.51 17.29 13.36
C GLU A 215 19.50 18.60 14.16
N ALA A 216 18.37 19.30 14.22
CA ALA A 216 18.25 20.55 14.97
C ALA A 216 18.52 20.35 16.48
N GLN A 217 18.07 19.22 17.04
CA GLN A 217 18.29 18.88 18.45
C GLN A 217 19.75 18.56 18.76
N LEU A 218 20.46 17.90 17.84
CA LEU A 218 21.89 17.59 18.00
C LEU A 218 22.78 18.79 17.67
N GLY A 219 22.35 19.68 16.78
CA GLY A 219 23.10 20.86 16.33
C GLY A 219 23.58 21.74 17.48
N ALA A 220 22.70 22.12 18.41
CA ALA A 220 23.06 22.96 19.55
C ALA A 220 24.14 22.33 20.46
N ARG A 221 24.18 20.98 20.53
CA ARG A 221 25.18 20.25 21.33
C ARG A 221 26.49 20.09 20.58
N ALA A 222 26.41 19.85 19.27
CA ALA A 222 27.57 19.79 18.40
C ALA A 222 28.30 21.13 18.36
N GLU A 223 27.57 22.25 18.26
CA GLU A 223 28.13 23.60 18.33
C GLU A 223 28.86 23.85 19.66
N ALA A 224 28.26 23.42 20.78
CA ALA A 224 28.89 23.53 22.10
C ALA A 224 30.17 22.66 22.24
N ALA A 225 30.28 21.60 21.45
CA ALA A 225 31.47 20.76 21.35
C ALA A 225 32.45 21.21 20.24
N GLY A 226 32.17 22.33 19.55
CA GLY A 226 33.02 22.84 18.47
C GLY A 226 32.94 22.06 17.15
N ILE A 227 31.96 21.18 16.99
CA ILE A 227 31.79 20.34 15.80
C ILE A 227 31.02 21.13 14.72
N PRO A 228 31.57 21.28 13.51
CA PRO A 228 30.86 21.93 12.40
C PRO A 228 29.53 21.23 12.07
N SER A 229 28.50 22.01 11.75
CA SER A 229 27.20 21.44 11.35
C SER A 229 27.29 20.51 10.15
N ALA A 230 28.26 20.72 9.24
CA ALA A 230 28.51 19.84 8.11
C ALA A 230 29.02 18.46 8.56
N HIS A 231 29.99 18.43 9.48
CA HIS A 231 30.53 17.21 10.08
C HIS A 231 29.46 16.45 10.85
N LEU A 232 28.61 17.14 11.61
CA LEU A 232 27.47 16.52 12.31
C LEU A 232 26.51 15.81 11.34
N ARG A 233 26.13 16.48 10.24
CA ARG A 233 25.21 15.91 9.25
C ARG A 233 25.84 14.73 8.51
N ALA A 234 27.11 14.85 8.14
CA ALA A 234 27.86 13.76 7.53
C ALA A 234 27.97 12.56 8.48
N ALA A 235 28.26 12.79 9.76
CA ALA A 235 28.31 11.75 10.78
C ALA A 235 26.95 11.06 10.96
N LEU A 236 25.83 11.81 10.90
CA LEU A 236 24.49 11.22 10.97
C LEU A 236 24.17 10.35 9.74
N ALA A 237 24.52 10.82 8.53
CA ALA A 237 24.36 10.04 7.30
C ALA A 237 25.20 8.75 7.33
N LEU A 238 26.44 8.81 7.81
CA LEU A 238 27.31 7.64 7.99
C LEU A 238 26.78 6.67 9.06
N GLN A 239 26.21 7.16 10.16
CA GLN A 239 25.54 6.29 11.14
C GLN A 239 24.30 5.60 10.57
N GLN A 240 23.53 6.30 9.72
CA GLN A 240 22.42 5.69 8.99
C GLN A 240 22.92 4.64 8.00
N PHE A 241 24.01 4.93 7.26
CA PHE A 241 24.67 3.99 6.35
C PHE A 241 25.07 2.70 7.07
N VAL A 242 25.68 2.79 8.25
CA VAL A 242 26.05 1.62 9.07
C VAL A 242 24.82 0.77 9.39
N GLY A 243 23.70 1.40 9.75
CA GLY A 243 22.43 0.71 9.95
C GLY A 243 21.95 -0.03 8.69
N THR A 244 22.01 0.66 7.54
CA THR A 244 21.56 0.13 6.24
C THR A 244 22.39 -1.07 5.81
N VAL A 245 23.72 -0.99 5.88
CA VAL A 245 24.63 -2.10 5.52
C VAL A 245 24.40 -3.32 6.42
N ASN A 246 24.19 -3.11 7.71
CA ASN A 246 23.89 -4.19 8.65
C ASN A 246 22.54 -4.85 8.34
N GLU A 247 21.51 -4.09 7.95
CA GLU A 247 20.22 -4.65 7.52
C GLU A 247 20.34 -5.47 6.24
N ILE A 248 21.07 -4.97 5.23
CA ILE A 248 21.35 -5.70 3.99
C ILE A 248 22.01 -7.05 4.30
N THR A 249 23.05 -7.04 5.14
CA THR A 249 23.77 -8.26 5.53
C THR A 249 22.85 -9.23 6.26
N MET A 250 21.98 -8.72 7.15
CA MET A 250 20.99 -9.53 7.85
C MET A 250 19.99 -10.19 6.89
N LEU A 251 19.41 -9.42 5.96
CA LEU A 251 18.44 -9.92 4.99
C LEU A 251 19.05 -10.96 4.05
N GLN A 252 20.26 -10.71 3.55
CA GLN A 252 20.99 -11.66 2.70
C GLN A 252 21.31 -12.96 3.46
N SER A 253 21.72 -12.88 4.73
CA SER A 253 21.97 -14.07 5.55
C SER A 253 20.70 -14.89 5.81
N ARG A 254 19.54 -14.24 5.99
CA ARG A 254 18.25 -14.91 6.15
C ARG A 254 17.81 -15.59 4.86
N ALA A 255 17.93 -14.91 3.73
CA ALA A 255 17.60 -15.49 2.42
C ALA A 255 18.40 -16.77 2.13
N LEU A 256 19.68 -16.81 2.52
CA LEU A 256 20.52 -18.02 2.40
C LEU A 256 20.05 -19.16 3.32
N ILE A 257 19.56 -18.85 4.51
CA ILE A 257 19.04 -19.86 5.46
C ILE A 257 17.68 -20.40 5.00
N ASP A 258 16.81 -19.54 4.49
CA ASP A 258 15.50 -19.95 4.00
C ASP A 258 15.62 -20.82 2.73
N ASP A 259 16.56 -20.50 1.83
CA ASP A 259 16.89 -21.35 0.66
C ASP A 259 17.43 -22.73 1.09
N GLN A 260 18.17 -22.79 2.21
CA GLN A 260 18.64 -24.05 2.80
C GLN A 260 17.52 -24.84 3.50
N LYS A 261 16.60 -24.17 4.20
CA LYS A 261 15.47 -24.82 4.90
C LYS A 261 14.38 -25.32 3.97
N GLU A 262 14.11 -24.63 2.86
CA GLU A 262 13.21 -25.12 1.80
C GLU A 262 13.73 -26.43 1.15
N THR A 263 15.00 -26.76 1.34
CA THR A 263 15.58 -28.02 0.88
C THR A 263 15.32 -29.19 1.86
N GLU A 264 14.88 -28.93 3.11
CA GLU A 264 14.71 -29.96 4.15
C GLU A 264 13.26 -30.17 4.63
N GLU A 265 12.34 -29.20 4.49
CA GLU A 265 10.95 -29.33 4.97
C GLU A 265 9.92 -29.43 3.83
N THR A 266 9.58 -30.67 3.45
CA THR A 266 8.39 -31.00 2.67
C THR A 266 7.15 -31.03 3.59
N GLU A 267 6.06 -30.40 3.14
CA GLU A 267 4.66 -30.58 3.59
C GLU A 267 4.32 -30.16 5.05
N LEU A 268 3.67 -28.98 5.22
CA LEU A 268 2.52 -28.68 6.12
C LEU A 268 2.47 -27.28 6.79
N THR A 269 3.46 -26.39 6.63
CA THR A 269 3.53 -25.12 7.42
C THR A 269 3.34 -23.82 6.63
N THR A 270 2.76 -23.85 5.42
CA THR A 270 2.58 -22.66 4.56
C THR A 270 1.28 -21.86 4.75
N ALA A 271 0.54 -22.05 5.86
CA ALA A 271 -0.78 -21.43 5.99
C ALA A 271 -0.91 -20.25 6.98
N LEU A 272 0.04 -20.01 7.90
CA LEU A 272 -0.20 -19.04 8.99
C LEU A 272 0.99 -18.15 9.40
N GLY A 273 2.11 -18.19 8.69
CA GLY A 273 3.19 -17.21 8.84
C GLY A 273 3.15 -16.21 7.70
N SER A 274 3.33 -14.92 7.99
CA SER A 274 3.61 -13.89 7.00
C SER A 274 4.90 -14.23 6.25
N SER A 275 4.81 -15.09 5.24
CA SER A 275 5.91 -15.38 4.32
C SER A 275 6.02 -14.18 3.39
N GLU A 276 6.92 -13.26 3.74
CA GLU A 276 7.49 -12.34 2.75
C GLU A 276 8.09 -13.21 1.66
N SER A 277 7.58 -13.12 0.43
CA SER A 277 8.10 -13.94 -0.66
C SER A 277 9.57 -13.61 -0.88
N THR A 278 10.38 -14.57 -1.33
CA THR A 278 11.79 -14.33 -1.69
C THR A 278 11.96 -13.16 -2.67
N SER A 279 10.96 -12.92 -3.53
CA SER A 279 10.90 -11.73 -4.39
C SER A 279 10.79 -10.41 -3.62
N SER A 280 10.01 -10.33 -2.53
CA SER A 280 9.87 -9.11 -1.74
C SER A 280 11.13 -8.82 -0.93
N VAL A 281 11.85 -9.85 -0.48
CA VAL A 281 13.14 -9.68 0.20
C VAL A 281 14.20 -9.10 -0.75
N GLN A 282 14.25 -9.56 -2.00
CA GLN A 282 15.20 -9.02 -2.97
C GLN A 282 14.89 -7.56 -3.33
N GLU A 283 13.62 -7.21 -3.58
CA GLU A 283 13.20 -5.81 -3.81
C GLU A 283 13.58 -4.90 -2.63
N ARG A 284 13.45 -5.42 -1.40
CA ARG A 284 13.87 -4.74 -0.17
C ARG A 284 15.38 -4.47 -0.14
N VAL A 285 16.17 -5.48 -0.48
CA VAL A 285 17.65 -5.37 -0.53
C VAL A 285 18.08 -4.35 -1.58
N ASP A 286 17.48 -4.38 -2.77
CA ASP A 286 17.79 -3.43 -3.84
C ASP A 286 17.49 -1.98 -3.39
N ALA A 287 16.33 -1.73 -2.76
CA ALA A 287 16.00 -0.41 -2.22
C ALA A 287 16.94 0.06 -1.09
N LEU A 288 17.45 -0.87 -0.27
CA LEU A 288 18.45 -0.55 0.76
C LEU A 288 19.82 -0.25 0.15
N ILE A 289 20.19 -0.89 -0.96
CA ILE A 289 21.42 -0.60 -1.71
C ILE A 289 21.36 0.81 -2.30
N ASP A 290 20.22 1.19 -2.90
CA ASP A 290 20.02 2.55 -3.40
C ASP A 290 20.14 3.58 -2.27
N LEU A 291 19.48 3.33 -1.13
CA LEU A 291 19.58 4.19 0.06
C LEU A 291 21.03 4.27 0.61
N ARG A 292 21.77 3.15 0.59
CA ARG A 292 23.18 3.12 1.00
C ARG A 292 23.99 4.11 0.15
N ASP A 293 23.83 4.04 -1.17
CA ASP A 293 24.60 4.89 -2.10
C ASP A 293 24.21 6.37 -1.98
N GLU A 294 22.92 6.67 -1.84
CA GLU A 294 22.43 8.03 -1.55
C GLU A 294 23.06 8.62 -0.27
N LEU A 295 23.20 7.81 0.79
CA LEU A 295 23.78 8.26 2.07
C LEU A 295 25.29 8.54 1.96
N VAL A 296 26.01 7.78 1.13
CA VAL A 296 27.44 8.04 0.85
C VAL A 296 27.59 9.34 0.08
N ASP A 297 26.79 9.54 -0.97
CA ASP A 297 26.80 10.76 -1.77
C ASP A 297 26.44 11.99 -0.93
N GLU A 298 25.44 11.86 -0.07
CA GLU A 298 25.04 12.91 0.86
C GLU A 298 26.18 13.27 1.81
N ALA A 299 26.80 12.28 2.47
CA ALA A 299 27.92 12.51 3.37
C ALA A 299 29.11 13.14 2.63
N GLN A 300 29.46 12.64 1.44
CA GLN A 300 30.56 13.18 0.64
C GLN A 300 30.31 14.65 0.23
N SER A 301 29.08 15.00 -0.13
CA SER A 301 28.71 16.37 -0.50
C SER A 301 28.87 17.36 0.65
N LEU A 302 28.68 16.89 1.89
CA LEU A 302 28.81 17.69 3.11
C LEU A 302 30.27 17.86 3.55
N LEU A 303 31.12 16.89 3.24
CA LEU A 303 32.52 16.85 3.70
C LEU A 303 33.50 17.59 2.78
N ALA A 304 33.07 18.05 1.60
CA ALA A 304 33.89 18.79 0.65
C ALA A 304 35.29 18.16 0.43
N SER A 305 36.35 18.76 0.99
CA SER A 305 37.75 18.27 0.90
C SER A 305 38.30 17.73 2.22
N ASP A 306 37.49 17.68 3.28
CA ASP A 306 37.93 17.25 4.61
C ASP A 306 38.14 15.73 4.67
N LEU A 307 37.33 14.97 3.94
CA LEU A 307 37.41 13.51 3.86
C LEU A 307 36.82 13.00 2.54
N THR A 308 37.49 12.00 1.95
CA THR A 308 37.00 11.26 0.78
C THR A 308 36.47 9.91 1.18
N LEU A 309 35.22 9.64 0.82
CA LEU A 309 34.46 8.43 1.08
C LEU A 309 34.40 7.55 -0.18
N SER A 310 34.24 6.24 0.02
CA SER A 310 34.13 5.24 -1.04
C SER A 310 32.80 4.50 -0.95
N HIS A 311 32.12 4.25 -2.08
CA HIS A 311 30.89 3.43 -2.11
C HIS A 311 31.12 1.97 -1.66
N ASN A 312 32.38 1.51 -1.68
CA ASN A 312 32.75 0.16 -1.22
C ASN A 312 33.16 0.12 0.25
N MET A 313 32.98 1.21 1.01
CA MET A 313 33.36 1.27 2.41
C MET A 313 32.57 0.26 3.25
N THR A 314 33.21 -0.32 4.27
CA THR A 314 32.55 -1.21 5.23
C THR A 314 31.83 -0.42 6.32
N SER A 315 30.97 -1.08 7.10
CA SER A 315 30.40 -0.50 8.33
C SER A 315 31.48 0.02 9.28
N GLN A 316 32.64 -0.66 9.35
CA GLN A 316 33.74 -0.23 10.22
C GLN A 316 34.43 1.03 9.68
N ASP A 317 34.64 1.13 8.36
CA ASP A 317 35.22 2.32 7.74
C ASP A 317 34.35 3.56 7.99
N ALA A 318 33.02 3.41 7.86
CA ALA A 318 32.07 4.47 8.16
C ALA A 318 32.11 4.89 9.64
N LEU A 319 32.23 3.93 10.58
CA LEU A 319 32.37 4.23 12.01
C LEU A 319 33.67 5.00 12.31
N ASN A 320 34.78 4.58 11.71
CA ASN A 320 36.07 5.28 11.86
C ASN A 320 36.00 6.71 11.31
N ALA A 321 35.32 6.91 10.17
CA ALA A 321 35.07 8.23 9.61
C ALA A 321 34.23 9.10 10.56
N VAL A 322 33.19 8.53 11.19
CA VAL A 322 32.38 9.26 12.19
C VAL A 322 33.23 9.70 13.39
N GLU A 323 34.08 8.83 13.92
CA GLU A 323 34.99 9.15 15.03
C GLU A 323 35.96 10.27 14.64
N LEU A 324 36.49 10.27 13.41
CA LEU A 324 37.35 11.33 12.90
C LEU A 324 36.64 12.70 12.83
N LEU A 325 35.36 12.70 12.42
CA LEU A 325 34.56 13.91 12.23
C LEU A 325 34.08 14.53 13.55
N VAL A 326 33.85 13.70 14.58
CA VAL A 326 33.23 14.12 15.84
C VAL A 326 34.26 14.26 16.97
N GLY A 327 35.34 13.47 16.95
CA GLY A 327 36.35 13.39 18.02
C GLY A 327 36.05 12.35 19.11
N ASP A 328 36.99 12.17 20.05
CA ASP A 328 36.97 11.12 21.09
C ASP A 328 36.96 11.65 22.55
N GLY A 329 36.70 12.95 22.74
CA GLY A 329 36.54 13.51 24.08
C GLY A 329 35.27 12.99 24.79
N ASP A 330 35.15 13.25 26.10
CA ASP A 330 34.01 12.74 26.89
C ASP A 330 32.66 13.31 26.42
N ALA A 331 32.62 14.57 25.98
CA ALA A 331 31.41 15.21 25.46
C ALA A 331 31.04 14.67 24.07
N GLU A 332 32.06 14.43 23.25
CA GLU A 332 32.00 13.88 21.90
C GLU A 332 31.51 12.42 21.94
N ARG A 333 32.02 11.59 22.86
CA ARG A 333 31.52 10.22 23.08
C ARG A 333 30.04 10.17 23.45
N ALA A 334 29.58 11.12 24.28
CA ALA A 334 28.16 11.22 24.60
C ALA A 334 27.30 11.69 23.41
N LEU A 335 27.86 12.48 22.48
CA LEU A 335 27.21 12.87 21.24
C LEU A 335 27.18 11.70 20.24
N LEU A 336 28.28 10.96 20.10
CA LEU A 336 28.41 9.76 19.26
C LEU A 336 27.36 8.71 19.62
N ALA A 337 27.15 8.44 20.90
CA ALA A 337 26.12 7.49 21.35
C ALA A 337 24.70 7.91 20.88
N ARG A 338 24.41 9.22 20.89
CA ARG A 338 23.12 9.76 20.42
C ARG A 338 23.02 9.73 18.90
N LEU A 339 24.09 10.08 18.19
CA LEU A 339 24.17 10.01 16.74
C LEU A 339 23.93 8.59 16.23
N ARG A 340 24.56 7.60 16.88
CA ARG A 340 24.35 6.18 16.58
C ARG A 340 22.89 5.79 16.74
N LEU A 341 22.28 6.12 17.88
CA LEU A 341 20.86 5.83 18.12
C LEU A 341 19.98 6.51 17.06
N GLN A 342 20.27 7.75 16.73
CA GLN A 342 19.50 8.53 15.76
C GLN A 342 19.63 8.00 14.34
N GLY A 343 20.84 7.62 13.91
CA GLY A 343 21.08 6.97 12.62
C GLY A 343 20.30 5.66 12.49
N GLN A 344 20.29 4.83 13.55
CA GLN A 344 19.48 3.60 13.59
C GLN A 344 17.97 3.88 13.47
N TRP A 345 17.47 4.92 14.14
CA TRP A 345 16.05 5.31 14.03
C TRP A 345 15.70 5.82 12.63
N LEU A 346 16.53 6.66 12.03
CA LEU A 346 16.31 7.18 10.68
C LEU A 346 16.34 6.06 9.63
N GLN A 347 17.25 5.12 9.80
CA GLN A 347 17.35 3.94 8.96
C GLN A 347 16.06 3.12 9.02
N ARG A 348 15.58 2.78 10.23
CA ARG A 348 14.30 2.08 10.40
C ARG A 348 13.11 2.85 9.86
N ILE A 349 13.08 4.17 9.99
CA ILE A 349 12.02 5.00 9.42
C ILE A 349 11.99 4.93 7.89
N ALA A 350 13.15 4.83 7.26
CA ALA A 350 13.25 4.63 5.82
C ALA A 350 12.95 3.19 5.39
N SER A 351 13.14 2.20 6.28
CA SER A 351 13.12 0.78 5.90
C SER A 351 11.99 -0.08 6.46
N ASP A 352 11.31 0.30 7.52
CA ASP A 352 10.41 -0.60 8.22
C ASP A 352 8.96 -0.45 7.76
N GLU A 353 8.41 -1.46 7.10
CA GLU A 353 6.99 -1.51 6.72
C GLU A 353 6.06 -1.48 7.95
N ARG A 354 6.55 -1.88 9.14
CA ARG A 354 5.77 -1.79 10.38
C ARG A 354 5.51 -0.34 10.78
N LEU A 355 6.37 0.60 10.36
CA LEU A 355 6.12 2.01 10.59
C LEU A 355 5.00 2.53 9.68
N ALA A 356 4.81 1.96 8.49
CA ALA A 356 3.63 2.24 7.69
C ALA A 356 2.36 1.81 8.43
N THR A 357 2.40 0.70 9.18
CA THR A 357 1.28 0.28 10.06
C THR A 357 1.01 1.32 11.13
N THR A 358 2.05 1.76 11.86
CA THR A 358 1.91 2.80 12.89
C THR A 358 1.39 4.13 12.31
N PHE A 359 1.83 4.48 11.09
CA PHE A 359 1.38 5.68 10.38
C PHE A 359 -0.10 5.58 9.98
N LEU A 360 -0.52 4.43 9.44
CA LEU A 360 -1.91 4.18 9.07
C LEU A 360 -2.83 4.06 10.28
N ASP A 361 -2.34 3.61 11.43
CA ASP A 361 -3.12 3.58 12.67
C ASP A 361 -3.61 4.98 13.08
N GLN A 362 -2.82 6.01 12.82
CA GLN A 362 -3.15 7.42 13.08
C GLN A 362 -3.96 8.07 11.95
N THR A 363 -4.27 7.33 10.89
CA THR A 363 -4.99 7.85 9.72
C THR A 363 -6.50 7.63 9.85
N SER A 364 -7.26 8.70 9.65
CA SER A 364 -8.74 8.67 9.70
C SER A 364 -9.35 8.21 8.37
N VAL A 365 -8.80 8.62 7.23
CA VAL A 365 -9.35 8.29 5.92
C VAL A 365 -8.30 7.66 5.02
N ILE A 366 -8.64 6.50 4.49
CA ILE A 366 -7.81 5.76 3.55
C ILE A 366 -8.61 5.61 2.26
N ALA A 367 -7.95 5.74 1.11
CA ALA A 367 -8.63 5.62 -0.16
C ALA A 367 -7.80 4.86 -1.21
N GLY A 368 -8.46 3.98 -1.96
CA GLY A 368 -7.82 3.19 -3.01
C GLY A 368 -8.83 2.52 -3.92
N THR A 369 -8.38 1.85 -4.98
CA THR A 369 -9.30 1.06 -5.79
C THR A 369 -9.78 -0.17 -5.03
N CYS A 370 -10.94 -0.72 -5.38
CA CYS A 370 -11.57 -1.85 -4.69
C CYS A 370 -10.59 -3.00 -4.40
N THR A 371 -9.72 -3.34 -5.35
CA THR A 371 -8.70 -4.38 -5.14
C THR A 371 -7.34 -3.80 -4.75
N GLY A 372 -6.99 -2.60 -5.23
CA GLY A 372 -5.64 -2.03 -5.13
C GLY A 372 -5.22 -1.63 -3.72
N PHE A 373 -6.16 -1.20 -2.87
CA PHE A 373 -5.84 -0.70 -1.52
C PHE A 373 -5.18 -1.76 -0.62
N LEU A 374 -5.42 -3.05 -0.87
CA LEU A 374 -4.81 -4.18 -0.14
C LEU A 374 -3.38 -4.53 -0.56
N ARG A 375 -2.78 -3.77 -1.48
CA ARG A 375 -1.39 -4.02 -1.88
C ARG A 375 -0.42 -3.78 -0.74
N HIS A 376 -0.68 -2.78 0.09
CA HIS A 376 0.17 -2.49 1.23
C HIS A 376 -0.22 -3.40 2.43
N PRO A 377 0.68 -4.25 2.95
CA PRO A 377 0.35 -5.22 4.01
C PRO A 377 -0.21 -4.58 5.28
N ALA A 378 0.32 -3.41 5.65
CA ALA A 378 -0.11 -2.64 6.82
C ALA A 378 -1.63 -2.40 6.90
N VAL A 379 -2.33 -2.36 5.77
CA VAL A 379 -3.78 -2.13 5.70
C VAL A 379 -4.58 -3.32 6.24
N ARG A 380 -3.99 -4.52 6.23
CA ARG A 380 -4.65 -5.77 6.64
C ARG A 380 -5.02 -5.77 8.12
N HIS A 381 -4.34 -4.97 8.94
CA HIS A 381 -4.57 -4.88 10.39
C HIS A 381 -5.56 -3.79 10.80
N LEU A 382 -6.00 -2.96 9.85
CA LEU A 382 -6.87 -1.83 10.17
C LEU A 382 -8.32 -2.26 10.32
N ASP A 383 -8.91 -1.89 11.44
CA ASP A 383 -10.36 -1.91 11.64
C ASP A 383 -10.98 -0.72 10.91
N ILE A 384 -11.98 -0.98 10.06
CA ILE A 384 -12.62 0.03 9.22
C ILE A 384 -14.08 0.18 9.68
N ASP A 385 -14.43 1.35 10.18
CA ASP A 385 -15.78 1.62 10.66
C ASP A 385 -16.76 1.81 9.51
N LEU A 386 -16.34 2.54 8.48
CA LEU A 386 -17.18 2.88 7.34
C LEU A 386 -16.41 2.64 6.05
N CYS A 387 -16.97 1.85 5.14
CA CYS A 387 -16.54 1.81 3.76
C CYS A 387 -17.54 2.56 2.86
N ILE A 388 -17.04 3.52 2.08
CA ILE A 388 -17.78 4.21 1.04
C ILE A 388 -17.31 3.64 -0.30
N VAL A 389 -18.21 3.00 -1.04
CA VAL A 389 -17.92 2.47 -2.38
C VAL A 389 -18.49 3.45 -3.41
N ASP A 390 -17.63 4.22 -4.06
CA ASP A 390 -17.99 5.05 -5.22
C ASP A 390 -17.96 4.22 -6.51
N GLU A 391 -18.69 4.68 -7.52
CA GLU A 391 -18.92 3.93 -8.76
C GLU A 391 -19.45 2.49 -8.52
N ALA A 392 -20.24 2.30 -7.45
CA ALA A 392 -20.70 0.97 -7.02
C ALA A 392 -21.51 0.21 -8.08
N SER A 393 -22.12 0.92 -9.04
CA SER A 393 -22.85 0.32 -10.16
C SER A 393 -21.97 -0.15 -11.31
N ARG A 394 -20.67 0.20 -11.32
CA ARG A 394 -19.69 -0.19 -12.34
C ARG A 394 -18.72 -1.28 -11.88
N ALA A 395 -18.47 -1.36 -10.57
CA ALA A 395 -17.65 -2.42 -9.97
C ALA A 395 -18.39 -3.75 -10.02
N THR A 396 -17.69 -4.85 -10.32
CA THR A 396 -18.30 -6.18 -10.14
C THR A 396 -18.58 -6.43 -8.66
N LEU A 397 -19.53 -7.32 -8.35
CA LEU A 397 -19.82 -7.68 -6.96
C LEU A 397 -18.57 -8.19 -6.24
N THR A 398 -17.76 -9.01 -6.91
CA THR A 398 -16.55 -9.60 -6.32
C THR A 398 -15.46 -8.56 -6.07
N GLU A 399 -15.32 -7.55 -6.93
CA GLU A 399 -14.45 -6.39 -6.67
C GLU A 399 -14.94 -5.59 -5.46
N ALA A 400 -16.22 -5.21 -5.43
CA ALA A 400 -16.79 -4.42 -4.34
C ALA A 400 -16.77 -5.16 -3.00
N LEU A 401 -16.85 -6.49 -3.00
CA LEU A 401 -16.74 -7.32 -1.79
C LEU A 401 -15.38 -7.22 -1.09
N VAL A 402 -14.30 -6.88 -1.81
CA VAL A 402 -12.97 -6.73 -1.21
C VAL A 402 -12.93 -5.66 -0.12
N PRO A 403 -13.30 -4.39 -0.37
CA PRO A 403 -13.38 -3.38 0.68
C PRO A 403 -14.57 -3.59 1.63
N VAL A 404 -15.70 -4.09 1.14
CA VAL A 404 -16.91 -4.30 1.94
C VAL A 404 -16.70 -5.37 3.02
N SER A 405 -16.04 -6.48 2.70
CA SER A 405 -15.74 -7.55 3.68
C SER A 405 -14.85 -7.10 4.84
N ARG A 406 -14.23 -5.91 4.75
CA ARG A 406 -13.28 -5.39 5.73
C ARG A 406 -13.82 -4.25 6.59
N ALA A 407 -15.08 -3.85 6.40
CA ALA A 407 -15.69 -2.75 7.14
C ALA A 407 -16.94 -3.17 7.91
N ASN A 408 -17.29 -2.39 8.94
CA ASN A 408 -18.44 -2.64 9.81
C ASN A 408 -19.76 -2.04 9.27
N ARG A 409 -19.65 -1.06 8.37
CA ARG A 409 -20.76 -0.27 7.84
C ARG A 409 -20.44 0.18 6.42
N TRP A 410 -21.46 0.29 5.57
CA TRP A 410 -21.24 0.55 4.14
C TRP A 410 -22.17 1.63 3.58
N VAL A 411 -21.61 2.50 2.75
CA VAL A 411 -22.38 3.42 1.92
C VAL A 411 -21.96 3.21 0.47
N PHE A 412 -22.91 2.82 -0.38
CA PHE A 412 -22.68 2.61 -1.81
C PHE A 412 -23.21 3.81 -2.57
N VAL A 413 -22.37 4.38 -3.43
CA VAL A 413 -22.71 5.51 -4.29
C VAL A 413 -22.57 5.06 -5.74
N GLY A 414 -23.63 5.17 -6.51
CA GLY A 414 -23.64 4.70 -7.89
C GLY A 414 -24.82 5.20 -8.70
N ASP A 415 -24.94 4.73 -9.93
CA ASP A 415 -26.08 4.99 -10.79
C ASP A 415 -26.36 3.79 -11.69
N THR A 416 -27.45 3.09 -11.42
CA THR A 416 -27.88 1.91 -12.16
C THR A 416 -28.31 2.21 -13.60
N LYS A 417 -28.45 3.49 -13.97
CA LYS A 417 -28.71 3.92 -15.35
C LYS A 417 -27.44 4.17 -16.16
N GLN A 418 -26.27 4.14 -15.53
CA GLN A 418 -24.98 4.20 -16.22
C GLN A 418 -24.48 2.80 -16.56
N LEU A 419 -23.31 2.73 -17.22
CA LEU A 419 -22.73 1.47 -17.69
C LEU A 419 -22.59 0.46 -16.53
N PRO A 420 -23.06 -0.79 -16.72
CA PRO A 420 -22.85 -1.86 -15.76
C PRO A 420 -21.38 -2.35 -15.79
N PRO A 421 -20.99 -3.27 -14.89
CA PRO A 421 -19.70 -3.95 -14.99
C PRO A 421 -19.61 -4.74 -16.30
N THR A 422 -18.43 -4.78 -16.92
CA THR A 422 -18.19 -5.43 -18.23
C THR A 422 -18.64 -6.89 -18.27
N ASP A 423 -18.46 -7.63 -17.16
CA ASP A 423 -18.84 -9.05 -17.08
C ASP A 423 -20.36 -9.27 -16.95
N GLU A 424 -21.11 -8.31 -16.39
CA GLU A 424 -22.57 -8.40 -16.33
C GLU A 424 -23.22 -8.20 -17.70
N GLU A 425 -22.60 -7.44 -18.60
CA GLU A 425 -23.07 -7.26 -19.98
C GLU A 425 -23.05 -8.60 -20.75
N LEU A 426 -22.02 -9.41 -20.53
CA LEU A 426 -21.91 -10.77 -21.08
C LEU A 426 -22.93 -11.76 -20.47
N LEU A 427 -23.30 -11.57 -19.20
CA LEU A 427 -24.31 -12.40 -18.53
C LEU A 427 -25.74 -12.01 -18.92
N ARG A 428 -26.00 -10.71 -19.15
CA ARG A 428 -27.32 -10.18 -19.57
C ARG A 428 -27.61 -10.40 -21.05
N SER A 429 -26.58 -10.48 -21.90
CA SER A 429 -26.72 -10.74 -23.33
C SER A 429 -27.01 -12.20 -23.70
N ARG A 430 -27.05 -13.11 -22.72
CA ARG A 430 -27.54 -14.48 -22.91
C ARG A 430 -29.06 -14.56 -22.78
N GLU A 431 -29.78 -13.87 -23.67
CA GLU A 431 -31.12 -14.35 -24.04
C GLU A 431 -30.92 -15.67 -24.84
N PRO A 432 -31.70 -16.73 -24.58
CA PRO A 432 -31.63 -17.93 -25.39
C PRO A 432 -32.01 -17.56 -26.84
N PRO A 433 -31.28 -18.04 -27.86
CA PRO A 433 -31.73 -17.85 -29.24
C PRO A 433 -33.10 -18.51 -29.41
N ASP A 434 -34.03 -17.75 -30.00
CA ASP A 434 -35.38 -18.19 -30.41
C ASP A 434 -35.37 -19.49 -31.24
#